data_AF-A0A7W8W8C1-F1
#
_entry.id   AF-A0A7W8W8C1-F1
#
_cell.length_a   1.000
_cell.length_b   1.000
_cell.length_c   1.000
_cell.angle_alpha   90.00
_cell.angle_beta   90.00
_cell.angle_gamma   90.00
#
_symmetry.space_group_name_H-M   'P 1'
#
loop_
_entity.id
_entity.type
_entity.pdbx_description
1 polymer ?
#
loop_
_entity_poly.entity_id
_entity_poly.type
_entity_poly.pdbx_seq_one_letter_code
_entity_poly.pdbx_strand_id
1 'polypeptide(L)'
;MDAAAQQVISPDEVADRVDARHWRVLLYRLEAAFRTPDLVAATELAARVAAAAAPLGAVPDVGLRPHRVHVRTTTPGRFGVTETDLALAGAVSRAADELGLAGDPASLTTQEVAIDALDAAAVLPFWQALLGYVRPEGLDPAFHVLADPHGTGPGYWFQDMDAPRPQRNRIHVDVTVPHDQADARIAAALAAGGRVVRDAEAPAFLVLADPEGNEACVCAAPPPAAG
;
A
#
# COMPACT_ATOMS: atom_id res chain seq x y z
N MET A 1 -15.64 20.68 1.12
CA MET A 1 -16.27 19.96 2.26
C MET A 1 -15.17 19.60 3.24
N ASP A 2 -15.47 19.62 4.54
CA ASP A 2 -14.51 19.17 5.55
C ASP A 2 -14.37 17.64 5.48
N ALA A 3 -13.23 17.15 5.02
CA ALA A 3 -12.94 15.71 4.96
C ALA A 3 -13.02 15.06 6.35
N ALA A 4 -12.78 15.82 7.43
CA ALA A 4 -12.82 15.35 8.80
C ALA A 4 -14.22 15.13 9.38
N ALA A 5 -15.30 15.45 8.63
CA ALA A 5 -16.68 15.18 9.04
C ALA A 5 -17.34 14.02 8.28
N GLN A 6 -16.67 13.43 7.29
CA GLN A 6 -17.28 12.40 6.44
C GLN A 6 -17.31 11.04 7.14
N GLN A 7 -18.45 10.35 7.00
CA GLN A 7 -18.68 9.02 7.52
C GLN A 7 -18.14 7.97 6.54
N VAL A 8 -17.52 6.90 7.09
CA VAL A 8 -17.11 5.74 6.29
C VAL A 8 -18.34 4.94 5.90
N ILE A 9 -18.45 4.62 4.62
CA ILE A 9 -19.54 3.87 4.01
C ILE A 9 -19.18 2.39 3.98
N SER A 10 -20.14 1.52 4.28
CA SER A 10 -19.91 0.07 4.27
C SER A 10 -19.55 -0.43 2.87
N PRO A 11 -18.71 -1.48 2.73
CA PRO A 11 -18.36 -2.04 1.42
C PRO A 11 -19.56 -2.44 0.56
N ASP A 12 -20.60 -3.00 1.16
CA ASP A 12 -21.83 -3.42 0.47
C ASP A 12 -22.57 -2.20 -0.11
N GLU A 13 -22.73 -1.15 0.70
CA GLU A 13 -23.36 0.09 0.24
C GLU A 13 -22.52 0.79 -0.85
N VAL A 14 -21.19 0.76 -0.74
CA VAL A 14 -20.32 1.26 -1.83
C VAL A 14 -20.55 0.46 -3.11
N ALA A 15 -20.59 -0.86 -3.04
CA ALA A 15 -20.78 -1.73 -4.20
C ALA A 15 -22.10 -1.46 -4.92
N ASP A 16 -23.16 -1.15 -4.19
CA ASP A 16 -24.48 -0.81 -4.75
C ASP A 16 -24.53 0.58 -5.42
N ARG A 17 -23.61 1.48 -5.04
CA ARG A 17 -23.63 2.89 -5.45
C ARG A 17 -22.64 3.24 -6.57
N VAL A 18 -21.64 2.40 -6.82
CA VAL A 18 -20.62 2.64 -7.85
C VAL A 18 -20.99 1.99 -9.18
N ASP A 19 -20.39 2.47 -10.26
CA ASP A 19 -20.50 1.80 -11.56
C ASP A 19 -19.73 0.49 -11.56
N ALA A 20 -20.45 -0.63 -11.47
CA ALA A 20 -19.90 -1.98 -11.44
C ALA A 20 -19.13 -2.36 -12.72
N ARG A 21 -19.23 -1.60 -13.81
CA ARG A 21 -18.36 -1.76 -14.99
C ARG A 21 -16.91 -1.38 -14.68
N HIS A 22 -16.69 -0.48 -13.71
CA HIS A 22 -15.40 0.17 -13.49
C HIS A 22 -14.81 -0.12 -12.09
N TRP A 23 -15.62 -0.10 -11.04
CA TRP A 23 -15.13 0.04 -9.66
C TRP A 23 -15.31 -1.21 -8.79
N ARG A 24 -14.34 -1.51 -7.94
CA ARG A 24 -14.42 -2.54 -6.89
C ARG A 24 -13.89 -1.99 -5.57
N VAL A 25 -14.51 -2.41 -4.46
CA VAL A 25 -13.91 -2.25 -3.14
C VAL A 25 -12.86 -3.34 -2.96
N LEU A 26 -11.63 -2.94 -2.69
CA LEU A 26 -10.52 -3.83 -2.35
C LEU A 26 -9.96 -3.41 -0.99
N LEU A 27 -10.13 -4.27 0.01
CA LEU A 27 -9.84 -3.95 1.41
C LEU A 27 -10.64 -2.71 1.85
N TYR A 28 -9.95 -1.64 2.23
CA TYR A 28 -10.53 -0.37 2.67
C TYR A 28 -10.57 0.69 1.57
N ARG A 29 -10.23 0.34 0.31
CA ARG A 29 -10.07 1.28 -0.81
C ARG A 29 -11.08 1.03 -1.94
N LEU A 30 -11.39 2.08 -2.68
CA LEU A 30 -12.16 2.00 -3.91
C LEU A 30 -11.22 2.07 -5.12
N GLU A 31 -11.22 1.04 -5.96
CA GLU A 31 -10.24 0.87 -7.05
C GLU A 31 -10.91 0.64 -8.41
N ALA A 32 -10.33 1.19 -9.47
CA ALA A 32 -10.73 0.96 -10.86
C ALA A 32 -9.52 0.79 -11.79
N ALA A 33 -9.68 -0.03 -12.81
CA ALA A 33 -8.71 -0.19 -13.90
C ALA A 33 -9.40 0.08 -15.24
N PHE A 34 -8.74 0.85 -16.10
CA PHE A 34 -9.23 1.19 -17.43
C PHE A 34 -8.20 0.75 -18.47
N ARG A 35 -8.66 0.12 -19.56
CA ARG A 35 -7.83 -0.27 -20.70
C ARG A 35 -7.62 0.92 -21.61
N THR A 36 -6.39 1.13 -22.05
CA THR A 36 -6.04 2.23 -22.96
C THR A 36 -5.27 1.71 -24.17
N PRO A 37 -5.42 2.35 -25.36
CA PRO A 37 -4.69 1.93 -26.55
C PRO A 37 -3.19 2.25 -26.48
N ASP A 38 -2.82 3.34 -25.80
CA ASP A 38 -1.43 3.80 -25.66
C ASP A 38 -1.25 4.76 -24.46
N LEU A 39 -0.01 5.19 -24.27
CA LEU A 39 0.39 6.08 -23.18
C LEU A 39 -0.26 7.47 -23.29
N VAL A 40 -0.60 7.92 -24.51
CA VAL A 40 -1.24 9.22 -24.73
C VAL A 40 -2.66 9.18 -24.20
N ALA A 41 -3.45 8.17 -24.57
CA ALA A 41 -4.78 7.96 -24.03
C ALA A 41 -4.78 7.72 -22.50
N ALA A 42 -3.77 6.99 -22.00
CA ALA A 42 -3.60 6.82 -20.55
C ALA A 42 -3.34 8.15 -19.83
N THR A 43 -2.51 9.01 -20.41
CA THR A 43 -2.20 10.34 -19.86
C THR A 43 -3.42 11.26 -19.90
N GLU A 44 -4.21 11.18 -20.98
CA GLU A 44 -5.44 11.96 -21.08
C GLU A 44 -6.45 11.58 -19.99
N LEU A 45 -6.70 10.27 -19.77
CA LEU A 45 -7.57 9.84 -18.68
C LEU A 45 -7.00 10.25 -17.30
N ALA A 46 -5.70 10.09 -17.07
CA ALA A 46 -5.07 10.51 -15.81
C ALA A 46 -5.23 12.03 -15.55
N ALA A 47 -5.10 12.86 -16.59
CA ALA A 47 -5.35 14.30 -16.49
C ALA A 47 -6.82 14.60 -16.15
N ARG A 48 -7.77 13.86 -16.73
CA ARG A 48 -9.21 13.97 -16.39
C ARG A 48 -9.49 13.54 -14.96
N VAL A 49 -8.83 12.50 -14.45
CA VAL A 49 -8.93 12.07 -13.04
C VAL A 49 -8.45 13.19 -12.12
N ALA A 50 -7.29 13.78 -12.39
CA ALA A 50 -6.75 14.89 -11.60
C ALA A 50 -7.69 16.12 -11.62
N ALA A 51 -8.23 16.47 -12.79
CA ALA A 51 -9.19 17.56 -12.94
C ALA A 51 -10.50 17.29 -12.17
N ALA A 52 -10.98 16.04 -12.14
CA ALA A 52 -12.16 15.63 -11.39
C ALA A 52 -11.93 15.64 -9.87
N ALA A 53 -10.71 15.31 -9.43
CA ALA A 53 -10.34 15.26 -8.02
C ALA A 53 -10.22 16.65 -7.38
N ALA A 54 -9.69 17.63 -8.12
CA ALA A 54 -9.42 18.98 -7.62
C ALA A 54 -10.63 19.68 -6.95
N PRO A 55 -11.83 19.80 -7.57
CA PRO A 55 -12.97 20.46 -6.94
C PRO A 55 -13.53 19.68 -5.74
N LEU A 56 -13.24 18.39 -5.63
CA LEU A 56 -13.67 17.52 -4.53
C LEU A 56 -12.70 17.57 -3.34
N GLY A 57 -11.50 18.13 -3.52
CA GLY A 57 -10.39 17.99 -2.56
C GLY A 57 -9.93 16.54 -2.40
N ALA A 58 -10.19 15.69 -3.39
CA ALA A 58 -9.77 14.30 -3.38
C ALA A 58 -8.31 14.17 -3.81
N VAL A 59 -7.61 13.15 -3.31
CA VAL A 59 -6.20 12.86 -3.63
C VAL A 59 -6.04 11.38 -4.04
N PRO A 60 -6.58 10.98 -5.21
CA PRO A 60 -6.48 9.59 -5.65
C PRO A 60 -5.05 9.23 -6.07
N ASP A 61 -4.68 7.96 -5.87
CA ASP A 61 -3.50 7.38 -6.49
C ASP A 61 -3.81 7.00 -7.93
N VAL A 62 -3.01 7.51 -8.88
CA VAL A 62 -3.16 7.20 -10.30
C VAL A 62 -1.92 6.49 -10.83
N GLY A 63 -2.06 5.19 -11.07
CA GLY A 63 -1.02 4.36 -11.68
C GLY A 63 -1.16 4.36 -13.20
N LEU A 64 -0.17 4.91 -13.90
CA LEU A 64 -0.19 5.05 -15.36
C LEU A 64 0.78 4.07 -16.03
N ARG A 65 0.26 3.31 -16.99
CA ARG A 65 1.00 2.39 -17.87
C ARG A 65 0.51 2.59 -19.30
N PRO A 66 1.30 2.23 -20.34
CA PRO A 66 0.89 2.44 -21.73
C PRO A 66 -0.49 1.89 -22.10
N HIS A 67 -0.94 0.78 -21.52
CA HIS A 67 -2.23 0.17 -21.86
C HIS A 67 -3.22 0.11 -20.69
N ARG A 68 -2.92 0.81 -19.59
CA ARG A 68 -3.74 0.73 -18.38
C ARG A 68 -3.60 1.99 -17.53
N VAL A 69 -4.73 2.52 -17.08
CA VAL A 69 -4.80 3.48 -15.98
C VAL A 69 -5.44 2.78 -14.78
N HIS A 70 -4.76 2.84 -13.65
CA HIS A 70 -5.27 2.37 -12.38
C HIS A 70 -5.59 3.56 -11.49
N VAL A 71 -6.78 3.60 -10.91
CA VAL A 71 -7.20 4.68 -10.01
C VAL A 71 -7.57 4.03 -8.68
N ARG A 72 -6.97 4.50 -7.59
CA ARG A 72 -7.38 4.16 -6.22
C ARG A 72 -7.79 5.41 -5.50
N THR A 73 -8.86 5.35 -4.72
CA THR A 73 -9.28 6.47 -3.88
C THR A 73 -9.71 6.00 -2.50
N THR A 74 -9.25 6.76 -1.52
CA THR A 74 -9.70 6.76 -0.13
C THR A 74 -9.55 8.16 0.40
N THR A 75 -10.50 8.58 1.21
CA THR A 75 -10.46 9.89 1.86
C THR A 75 -9.31 9.94 2.89
N PRO A 76 -8.40 10.93 2.85
CA PRO A 76 -7.35 11.07 3.86
C PRO A 76 -7.91 11.16 5.28
N GLY A 77 -7.18 10.65 6.28
CA GLY A 77 -7.67 10.57 7.64
C GLY A 77 -8.81 9.58 7.85
N ARG A 78 -9.14 8.75 6.85
CA ARG A 78 -10.17 7.72 6.92
C ARG A 78 -9.62 6.36 6.51
N PHE A 79 -9.95 5.36 7.31
CA PHE A 79 -9.76 3.97 6.94
C PHE A 79 -11.02 3.43 6.28
N GLY A 80 -11.30 3.88 5.06
CA GLY A 80 -12.47 3.47 4.30
C GLY A 80 -12.93 4.49 3.25
N VAL A 81 -13.95 4.09 2.50
CA VAL A 81 -14.56 4.89 1.41
C VAL A 81 -15.58 5.86 1.99
N THR A 82 -15.61 7.10 1.49
CA THR A 82 -16.61 8.11 1.86
C THR A 82 -17.37 8.68 0.65
N GLU A 83 -18.24 9.66 0.88
CA GLU A 83 -18.97 10.37 -0.18
C GLU A 83 -18.03 11.07 -1.19
N THR A 84 -16.90 11.62 -0.74
CA THR A 84 -15.88 12.19 -1.65
C THR A 84 -15.35 11.15 -2.63
N ASP A 85 -15.10 9.92 -2.16
CA ASP A 85 -14.59 8.83 -2.99
C ASP A 85 -15.63 8.37 -4.03
N LEU A 86 -16.89 8.27 -3.63
CA LEU A 86 -18.00 7.95 -4.54
C LEU A 86 -18.22 9.03 -5.60
N ALA A 87 -18.15 10.31 -5.20
CA ALA A 87 -18.28 11.45 -6.11
C ALA A 87 -17.16 11.44 -7.16
N LEU A 88 -15.92 11.19 -6.73
CA LEU A 88 -14.79 11.04 -7.62
C LEU A 88 -14.97 9.85 -8.56
N ALA A 89 -15.37 8.69 -8.04
CA ALA A 89 -15.58 7.48 -8.83
C ALA A 89 -16.59 7.70 -9.96
N GLY A 90 -17.70 8.38 -9.66
CA GLY A 90 -18.69 8.76 -10.66
C GLY A 90 -18.15 9.72 -11.73
N ALA A 91 -17.33 10.70 -11.34
CA ALA A 91 -16.70 11.65 -12.27
C ALA A 91 -15.69 10.96 -13.20
N VAL A 92 -14.88 10.06 -12.65
CA VAL A 92 -13.90 9.28 -13.42
C VAL A 92 -14.59 8.31 -14.37
N SER A 93 -15.68 7.65 -13.96
CA SER A 93 -16.47 6.79 -14.86
C SER A 93 -16.99 7.56 -16.07
N ARG A 94 -17.51 8.78 -15.86
CA ARG A 94 -17.96 9.64 -16.98
C ARG A 94 -16.81 10.04 -17.90
N ALA A 95 -15.66 10.41 -17.34
CA ALA A 95 -14.48 10.74 -18.15
C ALA A 95 -13.99 9.54 -18.98
N ALA A 96 -14.02 8.34 -18.42
CA ALA A 96 -13.69 7.13 -19.16
C ALA A 96 -14.70 6.85 -20.29
N ASP A 97 -16.00 6.96 -20.01
CA ASP A 97 -17.06 6.80 -21.01
C ASP A 97 -16.93 7.84 -22.16
N GLU A 98 -16.65 9.11 -21.85
CA GLU A 98 -16.40 10.18 -22.84
C GLU A 98 -15.20 9.88 -23.76
N LEU A 99 -14.17 9.25 -23.21
CA LEU A 99 -12.97 8.83 -23.96
C LEU A 99 -13.14 7.47 -24.65
N GLY A 100 -14.29 6.79 -24.47
CA GLY A 100 -14.52 5.45 -25.01
C GLY A 100 -13.63 4.37 -24.39
N LEU A 101 -13.14 4.58 -23.17
CA LEU A 101 -12.23 3.68 -22.46
C LEU A 101 -13.03 2.69 -21.62
N ALA A 102 -12.82 1.39 -21.86
CA ALA A 102 -13.48 0.34 -21.11
C ALA A 102 -12.80 0.08 -19.76
N GLY A 103 -13.60 -0.07 -18.70
CA GLY A 103 -13.13 -0.67 -17.45
C GLY A 103 -12.69 -2.13 -17.62
N ASP A 104 -11.82 -2.57 -16.71
CA ASP A 104 -11.33 -3.93 -16.59
C ASP A 104 -11.24 -4.34 -15.10
N PRO A 105 -12.38 -4.47 -14.41
CA PRO A 105 -12.41 -4.80 -12.98
C PRO A 105 -11.89 -6.22 -12.70
N ALA A 106 -11.88 -7.11 -13.69
CA ALA A 106 -11.34 -8.47 -13.56
C ALA A 106 -9.81 -8.48 -13.42
N SER A 107 -9.13 -7.42 -13.85
CA SER A 107 -7.68 -7.27 -13.72
C SER A 107 -7.23 -6.69 -12.37
N LEU A 108 -8.16 -6.35 -11.48
CA LEU A 108 -7.86 -5.79 -10.16
C LEU A 108 -7.46 -6.90 -9.19
N THR A 109 -6.39 -6.66 -8.43
CA THR A 109 -5.93 -7.53 -7.36
C THR A 109 -5.21 -6.69 -6.32
N THR A 110 -5.37 -7.07 -5.05
CA THR A 110 -4.59 -6.54 -3.93
C THR A 110 -4.06 -7.72 -3.13
N GLN A 111 -2.88 -7.57 -2.55
CA GLN A 111 -2.26 -8.58 -1.70
C GLN A 111 -1.86 -7.95 -0.37
N GLU A 112 -1.91 -8.77 0.68
CA GLU A 112 -1.38 -8.44 1.99
C GLU A 112 -0.54 -9.60 2.50
N VAL A 113 0.48 -9.29 3.31
CA VAL A 113 1.30 -10.26 4.01
C VAL A 113 0.92 -10.26 5.47
N ALA A 114 0.51 -11.41 5.98
CA ALA A 114 0.24 -11.64 7.40
C ALA A 114 1.52 -12.11 8.10
N ILE A 115 1.87 -11.48 9.21
CA ILE A 115 2.95 -11.93 10.09
C ILE A 115 2.33 -12.29 11.43
N ASP A 116 2.44 -13.55 11.80
CA ASP A 116 1.97 -14.04 13.10
C ASP A 116 2.96 -13.61 14.21
N ALA A 117 2.44 -13.12 15.34
CA ALA A 117 3.20 -12.70 16.52
C ALA A 117 2.46 -13.07 17.82
N LEU A 118 3.16 -13.27 18.93
CA LEU A 118 2.55 -13.40 20.26
C LEU A 118 2.12 -12.05 20.82
N ASP A 119 2.85 -11.00 20.47
CA ASP A 119 2.57 -9.60 20.79
C ASP A 119 2.78 -8.76 19.52
N ALA A 120 1.70 -8.62 18.73
CA ALA A 120 1.73 -7.84 17.49
C ALA A 120 2.16 -6.38 17.74
N ALA A 121 1.83 -5.81 18.89
CA ALA A 121 2.22 -4.44 19.25
C ALA A 121 3.73 -4.31 19.50
N ALA A 122 4.38 -5.34 20.05
CA ALA A 122 5.82 -5.35 20.30
C ALA A 122 6.66 -5.47 19.02
N VAL A 123 6.18 -6.20 18.00
CA VAL A 123 6.93 -6.39 16.74
C VAL A 123 6.68 -5.28 15.72
N LEU A 124 5.53 -4.61 15.78
CA LEU A 124 5.12 -3.59 14.80
C LEU A 124 6.18 -2.49 14.56
N PRO A 125 6.84 -1.90 15.58
CA PRO A 125 7.84 -0.84 15.36
C PRO A 125 9.03 -1.31 14.52
N PHE A 126 9.48 -2.55 14.71
CA PHE A 126 10.57 -3.14 13.93
C PHE A 126 10.18 -3.20 12.45
N TRP A 127 9.00 -3.75 12.14
CA TRP A 127 8.53 -3.88 10.76
C TRP A 127 8.22 -2.54 10.11
N GLN A 128 7.72 -1.57 10.88
CA GLN A 128 7.52 -0.21 10.40
C GLN A 128 8.85 0.42 9.95
N ALA A 129 9.89 0.32 10.78
CA ALA A 129 11.21 0.83 10.46
C ALA A 129 11.88 0.07 9.30
N LEU A 130 11.80 -1.27 9.32
CA LEU A 130 12.39 -2.15 8.30
C LEU A 130 11.77 -1.93 6.91
N LEU A 131 10.45 -1.84 6.81
CA LEU A 131 9.75 -1.63 5.54
C LEU A 131 9.83 -0.16 5.09
N GLY A 132 9.95 0.78 6.02
CA GLY A 132 9.72 2.20 5.77
C GLY A 132 8.25 2.51 5.55
N TYR A 133 7.37 1.72 6.15
CA TYR A 133 5.92 1.80 5.99
C TYR A 133 5.28 2.64 7.10
N VAL A 134 4.01 2.96 6.94
CA VAL A 134 3.23 3.78 7.90
C VAL A 134 1.97 3.04 8.33
N ARG A 135 1.46 3.37 9.52
CA ARG A 135 0.10 2.94 9.91
C ARG A 135 -0.93 3.74 9.10
N PRO A 136 -1.94 3.10 8.49
CA PRO A 136 -3.02 3.82 7.82
C PRO A 136 -3.74 4.79 8.76
N GLU A 137 -4.04 6.00 8.28
CA GLU A 137 -4.76 6.99 9.06
C GLU A 137 -6.23 6.58 9.28
N GLY A 138 -6.77 6.89 10.46
CA GLY A 138 -8.17 6.55 10.80
C GLY A 138 -8.41 5.05 11.06
N LEU A 139 -7.38 4.21 11.01
CA LEU A 139 -7.44 2.82 11.42
C LEU A 139 -7.63 2.74 12.94
N ASP A 140 -8.50 1.82 13.40
CA ASP A 140 -8.67 1.55 14.82
C ASP A 140 -7.31 1.12 15.44
N PRO A 141 -6.86 1.76 16.54
CA PRO A 141 -5.62 1.42 17.23
C PRO A 141 -5.45 -0.06 17.61
N ALA A 142 -6.54 -0.81 17.74
CA ALA A 142 -6.52 -2.24 18.02
C ALA A 142 -5.98 -3.10 16.84
N PHE A 143 -5.92 -2.54 15.62
CA PHE A 143 -5.35 -3.26 14.48
C PHE A 143 -3.89 -2.87 14.23
N HIS A 144 -3.09 -3.90 13.98
CA HIS A 144 -1.67 -3.80 13.68
C HIS A 144 -1.46 -3.97 12.16
N VAL A 145 -1.61 -2.87 11.42
CA VAL A 145 -1.46 -2.84 9.95
C VAL A 145 -0.46 -1.77 9.54
N LEU A 146 0.36 -2.09 8.54
CA LEU A 146 1.29 -1.19 7.87
C LEU A 146 0.99 -1.15 6.38
N ALA A 147 1.00 0.05 5.81
CA ALA A 147 0.84 0.28 4.38
C ALA A 147 2.08 1.00 3.82
N ASP A 148 2.42 0.66 2.58
CA ASP A 148 3.40 1.41 1.81
C ASP A 148 2.89 2.85 1.62
N PRO A 149 3.60 3.89 2.10
CA PRO A 149 3.23 5.28 1.88
C PRO A 149 3.19 5.67 0.40
N HIS A 150 3.81 4.87 -0.48
CA HIS A 150 3.80 5.07 -1.93
C HIS A 150 2.80 4.16 -2.67
N GLY A 151 2.01 3.35 -1.97
CA GLY A 151 0.96 2.51 -2.56
C GLY A 151 1.45 1.53 -3.65
N THR A 152 2.72 1.11 -3.58
CA THR A 152 3.38 0.28 -4.59
C THR A 152 3.52 -1.17 -4.11
N GLY A 153 3.90 -1.38 -2.85
CA GLY A 153 4.00 -2.70 -2.22
C GLY A 153 2.70 -3.20 -1.56
N PRO A 154 2.66 -4.49 -1.17
CA PRO A 154 1.54 -5.06 -0.43
C PRO A 154 1.45 -4.48 0.98
N GLY A 155 0.25 -4.47 1.57
CA GLY A 155 0.10 -4.18 3.00
C GLY A 155 0.67 -5.30 3.86
N TYR A 156 1.09 -4.97 5.08
CA TYR A 156 1.48 -5.94 6.09
C TYR A 156 0.54 -5.83 7.29
N TRP A 157 0.08 -6.96 7.81
CA TRP A 157 -0.69 -6.97 9.04
C TRP A 157 -0.15 -8.02 10.00
N PHE A 158 -0.31 -7.76 11.29
CA PHE A 158 0.27 -8.55 12.36
C PHE A 158 -0.86 -9.20 13.16
N GLN A 159 -0.81 -10.52 13.25
CA GLN A 159 -1.86 -11.33 13.86
C GLN A 159 -1.38 -11.88 15.20
N ASP A 160 -2.11 -11.58 16.28
CA ASP A 160 -1.85 -12.17 17.58
C ASP A 160 -2.09 -13.68 17.57
N MET A 161 -1.21 -14.42 18.24
CA MET A 161 -1.27 -15.86 18.41
C MET A 161 -1.37 -16.26 19.88
N ASP A 162 -2.11 -17.33 20.15
CA ASP A 162 -2.22 -17.90 21.50
C ASP A 162 -1.02 -18.76 21.90
N ALA A 163 -0.22 -19.21 20.94
CA ALA A 163 0.90 -20.12 21.17
C ALA A 163 2.04 -19.91 20.15
N PRO A 164 3.31 -20.12 20.57
CA PRO A 164 4.46 -19.88 19.71
C PRO A 164 4.55 -20.89 18.57
N ARG A 165 5.08 -20.45 17.43
CA ARG A 165 5.53 -21.31 16.33
C ARG A 165 7.05 -21.42 16.38
N PRO A 166 7.62 -22.56 16.83
CA PRO A 166 9.05 -22.63 17.17
C PRO A 166 9.99 -22.70 15.95
N GLN A 167 9.46 -22.87 14.74
CA GLN A 167 10.25 -22.86 13.51
C GLN A 167 10.35 -21.43 13.00
N ARG A 168 11.50 -21.09 12.38
CA ARG A 168 11.63 -19.83 11.65
C ARG A 168 10.57 -19.68 10.56
N ASN A 169 10.34 -18.44 10.15
CA ASN A 169 9.54 -18.12 8.97
C ASN A 169 10.07 -18.85 7.74
N ARG A 170 9.16 -19.42 6.95
CA ARG A 170 9.48 -20.10 5.67
C ARG A 170 9.33 -19.18 4.46
N ILE A 171 8.97 -17.92 4.70
CA ILE A 171 8.89 -16.83 3.74
C ILE A 171 9.95 -15.82 4.12
N HIS A 172 10.65 -15.27 3.13
CA HIS A 172 11.60 -14.19 3.32
C HIS A 172 10.99 -12.89 2.79
N VAL A 173 11.09 -11.84 3.60
CA VAL A 173 10.77 -10.47 3.19
C VAL A 173 12.09 -9.74 2.96
N ASP A 174 12.42 -9.52 1.70
CA ASP A 174 13.67 -8.87 1.31
C ASP A 174 13.40 -7.40 0.95
N VAL A 175 13.83 -6.49 1.83
CA VAL A 175 13.67 -5.05 1.62
C VAL A 175 14.93 -4.50 0.95
N THR A 176 14.82 -4.27 -0.35
CA THR A 176 15.93 -3.67 -1.12
C THR A 176 15.86 -2.15 -1.05
N VAL A 177 16.93 -1.52 -0.59
CA VAL A 177 17.08 -0.07 -0.49
C VAL A 177 18.26 0.42 -1.33
N PRO A 178 18.31 1.72 -1.68
CA PRO A 178 19.51 2.30 -2.26
C PRO A 178 20.73 2.06 -1.35
N HIS A 179 21.90 1.86 -1.94
CA HIS A 179 23.12 1.47 -1.22
C HIS A 179 23.50 2.44 -0.10
N ASP A 180 23.26 3.73 -0.30
CA ASP A 180 23.52 4.83 0.63
C ASP A 180 22.45 4.96 1.74
N GLN A 181 21.38 4.16 1.66
CA GLN A 181 20.28 4.15 2.63
C GLN A 181 20.26 2.87 3.49
N ALA A 182 21.09 1.87 3.18
CA ALA A 182 21.12 0.58 3.87
C ALA A 182 21.42 0.73 5.36
N ASP A 183 22.48 1.46 5.71
CA ASP A 183 22.91 1.64 7.10
C ASP A 183 21.84 2.37 7.94
N ALA A 184 21.21 3.40 7.38
CA ALA A 184 20.13 4.12 8.03
C ALA A 184 18.92 3.21 8.28
N ARG A 185 18.58 2.35 7.30
CA ARG A 185 17.49 1.39 7.42
C ARG A 185 17.77 0.36 8.51
N ILE A 186 18.97 -0.20 8.52
CA ILE A 186 19.41 -1.18 9.53
C ILE A 186 19.39 -0.54 10.92
N ALA A 187 19.97 0.66 11.06
CA ALA A 187 20.01 1.37 12.34
C ALA A 187 18.60 1.64 12.89
N ALA A 188 17.65 2.04 12.04
CA ALA A 188 16.26 2.28 12.45
C ALA A 188 15.59 0.99 12.94
N ALA A 189 15.77 -0.13 12.22
CA ALA A 189 15.22 -1.42 12.61
C ALA A 189 15.83 -1.94 13.93
N LEU A 190 17.14 -1.76 14.14
CA LEU A 190 17.80 -2.11 15.40
C LEU A 190 17.31 -1.24 16.57
N ALA A 191 17.15 0.08 16.36
CA ALA A 191 16.61 0.99 17.36
C ALA A 191 15.16 0.64 17.75
N ALA A 192 14.41 0.01 16.84
CA ALA A 192 13.05 -0.47 17.05
C ALA A 192 12.98 -1.87 17.70
N GLY A 193 14.06 -2.36 18.30
CA GLY A 193 14.11 -3.65 19.01
C GLY A 193 14.54 -4.84 18.15
N GLY A 194 14.94 -4.59 16.90
CA GLY A 194 15.52 -5.62 16.05
C GLY A 194 16.92 -6.05 16.48
N ARG A 195 17.36 -7.20 15.98
CA ARG A 195 18.74 -7.69 16.14
C ARG A 195 19.31 -8.23 14.83
N VAL A 196 20.62 -8.16 14.67
CA VAL A 196 21.31 -8.83 13.55
C VAL A 196 21.33 -10.33 13.81
N VAL A 197 20.89 -11.11 12.82
CA VAL A 197 20.95 -12.58 12.82
C VAL A 197 22.12 -13.07 11.97
N ARG A 198 22.34 -12.43 10.81
CA ARG A 198 23.40 -12.81 9.86
C ARG A 198 23.77 -11.65 8.96
N ASP A 199 25.06 -11.41 8.79
CA ASP A 199 25.63 -10.29 8.02
C ASP A 199 26.79 -10.69 7.09
N ALA A 200 27.11 -11.98 6.97
CA ALA A 200 28.26 -12.47 6.22
C ALA A 200 28.23 -12.07 4.73
N GLU A 201 27.05 -11.77 4.19
CA GLU A 201 26.84 -11.37 2.80
C GLU A 201 26.46 -9.88 2.64
N ALA A 202 26.61 -9.08 3.69
CA ALA A 202 26.38 -7.64 3.60
C ALA A 202 27.37 -6.98 2.62
N PRO A 203 26.95 -5.96 1.83
CA PRO A 203 25.61 -5.34 1.82
C PRO A 203 24.58 -6.04 0.91
N ALA A 204 24.93 -7.13 0.24
CA ALA A 204 24.03 -7.80 -0.70
C ALA A 204 22.74 -8.26 -0.02
N PHE A 205 22.85 -8.85 1.17
CA PHE A 205 21.74 -8.98 2.11
C PHE A 205 22.25 -9.10 3.55
N LEU A 206 21.56 -8.46 4.49
CA LEU A 206 21.77 -8.58 5.93
C LEU A 206 20.46 -9.00 6.57
N VAL A 207 20.47 -10.10 7.33
CA VAL A 207 19.29 -10.65 8.00
C VAL A 207 19.16 -10.03 9.39
N LEU A 208 18.01 -9.38 9.60
CA LEU A 208 17.56 -8.90 10.89
C LEU A 208 16.42 -9.78 11.41
N ALA A 209 16.23 -9.80 12.72
CA ALA A 209 15.04 -10.36 13.34
C ALA A 209 14.34 -9.36 14.24
N ASP A 210 13.02 -9.40 14.25
CA ASP A 210 12.18 -8.67 15.19
C ASP A 210 12.32 -9.23 16.64
N PRO A 211 11.70 -8.61 17.65
CA PRO A 211 11.77 -9.07 19.05
C PRO A 211 11.36 -10.53 19.28
N GLU A 212 10.53 -11.11 18.42
CA GLU A 212 10.07 -12.51 18.52
C GLU A 212 10.89 -13.48 17.68
N GLY A 213 11.77 -12.98 16.81
CA GLY A 213 12.60 -13.80 15.95
C GLY A 213 12.10 -13.96 14.52
N ASN A 214 11.09 -13.20 14.10
CA ASN A 214 10.71 -13.16 12.69
C ASN A 214 11.82 -12.50 11.87
N GLU A 215 12.38 -13.24 10.92
CA GLU A 215 13.51 -12.81 10.10
C GLU A 215 13.08 -12.05 8.84
N ALA A 216 13.85 -11.02 8.48
CA ALA A 216 13.73 -10.30 7.22
C ALA A 216 15.09 -9.69 6.80
N CYS A 217 15.25 -9.39 5.52
CA CYS A 217 16.52 -8.90 4.98
C CYS A 217 16.46 -7.40 4.66
N VAL A 218 17.56 -6.70 4.93
CA VAL A 218 17.89 -5.44 4.24
C VAL A 218 18.90 -5.76 3.16
N CYS A 219 18.58 -5.42 1.92
CA CYS A 219 19.41 -5.71 0.75
C CYS A 219 19.83 -4.41 0.07
N ALA A 220 21.06 -4.37 -0.44
CA ALA A 220 21.54 -3.26 -1.25
C ALA A 220 22.54 -3.73 -2.31
N ALA A 221 22.58 -3.02 -3.44
CA ALA A 221 23.68 -3.13 -4.37
C ALA A 221 24.99 -2.63 -3.71
N PRO A 222 26.17 -3.11 -4.13
CA PRO A 222 27.43 -2.52 -3.70
C PRO A 222 27.50 -1.04 -4.10
N PRO A 223 28.23 -0.20 -3.34
CA PRO A 223 28.44 1.20 -3.73
C PRO A 223 29.15 1.25 -5.10
N PRO A 224 28.92 2.32 -5.90
CA PRO A 224 29.65 2.52 -7.14
C PRO A 224 31.16 2.55 -6.86
N ALA A 225 31.95 1.99 -7.77
CA ALA A 225 33.41 2.06 -7.65
C ALA A 225 33.85 3.54 -7.57
N ALA A 226 34.78 3.85 -6.66
CA ALA A 226 35.38 5.17 -6.60
C ALA A 226 36.05 5.46 -7.95
N GLY A 227 35.60 6.51 -8.64
CA GLY A 227 36.19 7.00 -9.89
C GLY A 227 37.51 7.72 -9.68
#